data_AF-A0A7Y5NNH3-F1
#
_entry.id   AF-A0A7Y5NNH3-F1
#
_cell.length_a   1.000
_cell.length_b   1.000
_cell.length_c   1.000
_cell.angle_alpha   90.00
_cell.angle_beta   90.00
_cell.angle_gamma   90.00
#
_symmetry.space_group_name_H-M   'P 1'
#
loop_
_entity.id
_entity.type
_entity.pdbx_description
1 polymer ?
#
loop_
_entity_poly.entity_id
_entity_poly.type
_entity_poly.pdbx_seq_one_letter_code
_entity_poly.pdbx_strand_id
1 'polypeptide(L)'
;MPALLIACTSGTGDDSDGSDSTGTSSGGGGQGSTSSAPTTSNGGNDTGGGDGGAEEGGGATGGAPGCNEPDSTDGEYGVPTSTFDLPPSSGGDLYYPDIQASFPAVDWGTLDRLYIPAGNYRLMKLGNLPVRSKDKPLVITNKGGQVKFDTDYVYTVSLNGGANWVFTGKYDPISMTGDAAFPGHKGNAYDTSEGRYGFELDGGFFQGSGPLLGVSDRATDFELSYIEILRSQFSGITAKTHDDPTATMKNVKMHDLYIHDTESEGFYIGDTGTAEQQHLIVNLELYNNRVVRTGTEAFQLGHIGPGCNIHHNVFYVGAMDWLHPFQPNYQNNNTQLTVRYGNSAVHHNLFIGGASTVMIMMGMNVAADQDNPDYHPGDVVDVHDNLFSSTKNMGAYIDPRNNVGTDYHLRNNLFGNAVFTYDYGYPAETEPSFLVVHANAPSNAVHIVDNVYGSTQPFIDPVGALNGNEGAVTASGNTNGTVTLPTFMDLGALEGIDPSRISRWFATFGPGPREGEPLVYYPGDVVRTDDLELYLCLEENDGEEPSAHPESWMSLGRAKDDFRQACDAPTAAMGLIQHAP
;
A
#
# COMPACT_ATOMS: atom_id res chain seq x y z
N MET A 1 -21.22 -15.19 7.26
CA MET A 1 -21.59 -14.00 8.07
C MET A 1 -22.43 -13.05 7.22
N PRO A 2 -23.37 -12.26 7.77
CA PRO A 2 -23.95 -11.14 7.02
C PRO A 2 -22.94 -9.97 7.02
N ALA A 3 -22.30 -9.73 5.87
CA ALA A 3 -21.44 -8.57 5.68
C ALA A 3 -22.27 -7.27 5.82
N LEU A 4 -21.99 -6.50 6.86
CA LEU A 4 -22.56 -5.17 7.05
C LEU A 4 -21.53 -4.16 6.52
N LEU A 5 -21.90 -3.39 5.50
CA LEU A 5 -21.09 -2.25 5.05
C LEU A 5 -21.05 -1.23 6.19
N ILE A 6 -19.87 -0.95 6.74
CA ILE A 6 -19.67 0.06 7.78
C ILE A 6 -18.61 1.03 7.29
N ALA A 7 -19.01 2.31 7.16
CA ALA A 7 -18.10 3.38 6.85
C ALA A 7 -17.17 3.64 8.05
N CYS A 8 -15.86 3.63 7.82
CA CYS A 8 -14.93 4.24 8.76
C CYS A 8 -15.11 5.76 8.71
N THR A 9 -15.83 6.32 9.69
CA THR A 9 -15.97 7.78 9.85
C THR A 9 -14.65 8.38 10.29
N SER A 10 -13.75 8.62 9.34
CA SER A 10 -12.56 9.43 9.52
C SER A 10 -12.99 10.81 10.02
N GLY A 11 -12.69 11.14 11.27
CA GLY A 11 -13.04 12.42 11.87
C GLY A 11 -12.27 13.56 11.21
N THR A 12 -12.88 14.21 10.22
CA THR A 12 -12.34 15.43 9.61
C THR A 12 -12.47 16.57 10.60
N GLY A 13 -11.34 17.20 10.95
CA GLY A 13 -11.35 18.48 11.63
C GLY A 13 -11.87 19.55 10.67
N ASP A 14 -13.03 20.12 10.97
CA ASP A 14 -13.48 21.38 10.38
C ASP A 14 -12.54 22.51 10.87
N ASP A 15 -11.48 22.77 10.10
CA ASP A 15 -10.55 23.88 10.33
C ASP A 15 -11.30 25.21 10.13
N SER A 16 -11.80 25.78 11.23
CA SER A 16 -12.36 27.13 11.27
C SER A 16 -11.30 28.12 11.77
N ASP A 17 -11.01 29.13 10.95
CA ASP A 17 -9.90 30.08 11.14
C ASP A 17 -9.87 30.75 12.53
N GLY A 18 -8.79 30.51 13.27
CA GLY A 18 -8.52 31.11 14.58
C GLY A 18 -7.20 31.89 14.60
N SER A 19 -7.24 33.17 14.23
CA SER A 19 -6.07 34.05 14.30
C SER A 19 -5.71 34.44 15.73
N ASP A 20 -4.45 34.25 16.16
CA ASP A 20 -3.88 35.09 17.22
C ASP A 20 -2.35 35.26 17.10
N SER A 21 -1.75 36.05 18.00
CA SER A 21 -0.79 37.07 17.61
C SER A 21 0.40 37.26 18.55
N THR A 22 1.53 37.63 17.95
CA THR A 22 2.73 38.29 18.54
C THR A 22 3.57 37.54 19.60
N GLY A 23 4.87 37.37 19.29
CA GLY A 23 5.92 37.06 20.28
C GLY A 23 7.32 37.42 19.74
N THR A 24 7.99 38.39 20.36
CA THR A 24 9.27 38.97 19.89
C THR A 24 10.48 38.54 20.72
N SER A 25 11.53 38.01 20.08
CA SER A 25 12.95 38.07 20.50
C SER A 25 13.80 37.67 19.28
N SER A 26 14.84 38.36 18.78
CA SER A 26 16.00 39.11 19.32
C SER A 26 17.29 38.28 19.46
N GLY A 27 18.22 38.43 18.50
CA GLY A 27 19.67 38.50 18.81
C GLY A 27 20.61 37.52 18.09
N GLY A 28 21.63 38.08 17.42
CA GLY A 28 22.85 37.38 16.98
C GLY A 28 22.80 36.77 15.57
N GLY A 29 23.74 36.97 14.65
CA GLY A 29 24.98 37.75 14.71
C GLY A 29 26.24 36.90 14.50
N GLY A 30 26.56 36.53 13.26
CA GLY A 30 27.77 35.80 12.90
C GLY A 30 28.15 36.00 11.41
N GLN A 31 29.40 36.35 11.14
CA GLN A 31 29.94 36.59 9.79
C GLN A 31 31.00 35.56 9.41
N GLY A 32 31.18 35.35 8.10
CA GLY A 32 32.31 34.62 7.51
C GLY A 32 31.95 33.20 7.05
N SER A 33 32.55 32.64 5.99
CA SER A 33 33.60 33.16 5.10
C SER A 33 33.53 32.47 3.72
N THR A 34 34.01 33.15 2.69
CA THR A 34 34.11 32.66 1.31
C THR A 34 35.22 31.61 1.11
N SER A 35 35.01 30.63 0.23
CA SER A 35 36.10 30.09 -0.62
C SER A 35 35.60 29.49 -1.95
N SER A 36 36.22 29.96 -3.02
CA SER A 36 36.10 29.66 -4.45
C SER A 36 36.23 28.19 -4.89
N ALA A 37 35.65 27.90 -6.07
CA ALA A 37 35.84 26.68 -6.88
C ALA A 37 37.28 26.49 -7.44
N PRO A 38 37.53 25.41 -8.19
CA PRO A 38 37.58 25.59 -9.65
C PRO A 38 36.94 24.47 -10.52
N THR A 39 36.83 24.80 -11.80
CA THR A 39 36.18 24.07 -12.92
C THR A 39 37.05 23.01 -13.63
N THR A 40 36.43 21.93 -14.13
CA THR A 40 36.79 21.14 -15.36
C THR A 40 35.69 20.09 -15.65
N SER A 41 35.44 19.55 -16.86
CA SER A 41 35.42 20.09 -18.25
C SER A 41 35.06 18.98 -19.26
N ASN A 42 34.17 19.23 -20.24
CA ASN A 42 33.73 18.32 -21.34
C ASN A 42 32.92 17.08 -20.90
N GLY A 43 32.00 16.53 -21.69
CA GLY A 43 31.49 16.91 -23.02
C GLY A 43 31.30 15.69 -23.94
N GLY A 44 30.10 15.50 -24.49
CA GLY A 44 29.80 14.40 -25.41
C GLY A 44 28.32 14.34 -25.81
N ASN A 45 27.99 14.83 -27.01
CA ASN A 45 26.75 14.47 -27.69
C ASN A 45 26.81 13.00 -28.12
N ASP A 46 25.67 12.31 -28.16
CA ASP A 46 25.33 11.57 -29.38
C ASP A 46 23.81 11.61 -29.66
N THR A 47 23.42 11.18 -30.86
CA THR A 47 22.19 11.64 -31.53
C THR A 47 21.39 10.54 -32.23
N GLY A 48 20.06 10.61 -32.11
CA GLY A 48 19.07 9.90 -32.94
C GLY A 48 18.74 8.46 -32.48
N GLY A 49 17.54 7.92 -32.72
CA GLY A 49 16.33 8.53 -33.30
C GLY A 49 15.52 7.56 -34.16
N GLY A 50 14.20 7.74 -34.22
CA GLY A 50 13.35 7.28 -35.34
C GLY A 50 12.42 6.07 -35.11
N ASP A 51 11.11 6.37 -35.22
CA ASP A 51 10.02 5.56 -35.77
C ASP A 51 9.65 4.16 -35.23
N GLY A 52 8.34 4.01 -34.96
CA GLY A 52 7.52 3.28 -35.95
C GLY A 52 6.63 2.17 -35.40
N GLY A 53 5.39 2.51 -35.02
CA GLY A 53 4.41 1.61 -34.41
C GLY A 53 3.98 0.34 -35.18
N ALA A 54 3.31 -0.55 -34.45
CA ALA A 54 2.14 -1.31 -34.90
C ALA A 54 1.41 -1.93 -33.69
N GLU A 55 0.09 -1.82 -33.65
CA GLU A 55 -0.77 -2.65 -32.80
C GLU A 55 -0.95 -4.03 -33.46
N GLU A 56 -0.63 -5.13 -32.78
CA GLU A 56 -1.31 -6.42 -32.99
C GLU A 56 -1.37 -7.20 -31.67
N GLY A 57 -2.56 -7.71 -31.33
CA GLY A 57 -2.73 -8.60 -30.18
C GLY A 57 -2.22 -10.00 -30.48
N GLY A 58 -1.32 -10.49 -29.63
CA GLY A 58 -0.80 -11.86 -29.68
C GLY A 58 -0.59 -12.39 -28.28
N GLY A 59 -1.06 -13.62 -28.01
CA GLY A 59 -0.97 -14.23 -26.68
C GLY A 59 0.47 -14.32 -26.19
N ALA A 60 0.77 -13.64 -25.09
CA ALA A 60 2.11 -13.60 -24.53
C ALA A 60 2.45 -14.93 -23.85
N THR A 61 3.13 -15.82 -24.56
CA THR A 61 4.08 -16.74 -23.92
C THR A 61 5.29 -15.91 -23.48
N GLY A 62 5.13 -15.17 -22.39
CA GLY A 62 6.16 -14.29 -21.85
C GLY A 62 7.41 -15.09 -21.51
N GLY A 63 8.52 -14.81 -22.22
CA GLY A 63 9.84 -15.16 -21.70
C GLY A 63 10.07 -14.34 -20.43
N ALA A 64 10.59 -14.98 -19.38
CA ALA A 64 10.87 -14.29 -18.12
C ALA A 64 11.69 -13.01 -18.38
N PRO A 65 11.30 -11.85 -17.81
CA PRO A 65 12.10 -10.63 -17.84
C PRO A 65 13.54 -10.88 -17.37
N GLY A 66 14.48 -10.06 -17.82
CA GLY A 66 15.87 -10.20 -17.43
C GLY A 66 16.03 -10.06 -15.92
N CYS A 67 16.68 -11.04 -15.27
CA CYS A 67 16.87 -11.14 -13.81
C CYS A 67 17.48 -9.93 -13.10
N ASN A 68 17.98 -8.96 -13.86
CA ASN A 68 18.63 -7.76 -13.38
C ASN A 68 18.34 -6.60 -14.34
N GLU A 69 17.05 -6.28 -14.56
CA GLU A 69 16.72 -4.90 -14.97
C GLU A 69 17.06 -4.00 -13.77
N PRO A 70 18.08 -3.12 -13.87
CA PRO A 70 18.34 -2.16 -12.82
C PRO A 70 17.16 -1.20 -12.74
N ASP A 71 16.86 -0.73 -11.53
CA ASP A 71 15.94 0.40 -11.36
C ASP A 71 16.36 1.58 -12.26
N SER A 72 15.36 2.29 -12.77
CA SER A 72 15.33 3.04 -14.02
C SER A 72 16.59 3.84 -14.36
N THR A 73 16.84 3.99 -15.67
CA THR A 73 17.77 4.99 -16.20
C THR A 73 17.57 6.37 -15.59
N ASP A 74 18.65 6.99 -15.11
CA ASP A 74 18.66 8.40 -14.70
C ASP A 74 18.16 9.32 -15.83
N GLY A 75 17.50 10.41 -15.47
CA GLY A 75 16.96 11.43 -16.38
C GLY A 75 15.48 11.29 -16.70
N GLU A 76 14.73 10.50 -15.94
CA GLU A 76 13.29 10.22 -16.12
C GLU A 76 12.44 11.49 -16.33
N TYR A 77 12.72 12.55 -15.57
CA TYR A 77 12.01 13.82 -15.62
C TYR A 77 12.84 14.96 -16.26
N GLY A 78 13.96 14.62 -16.92
CA GLY A 78 14.88 15.55 -17.58
C GLY A 78 15.57 16.57 -16.68
N VAL A 79 16.59 17.27 -17.21
CA VAL A 79 17.28 18.35 -16.47
C VAL A 79 16.31 19.52 -16.26
N PRO A 80 16.04 19.95 -15.02
CA PRO A 80 15.06 21.00 -14.76
C PRO A 80 15.56 22.38 -15.19
N THR A 81 14.65 23.20 -15.70
CA THR A 81 14.91 24.58 -16.16
C THR A 81 14.34 25.64 -15.22
N SER A 82 13.28 25.30 -14.48
CA SER A 82 12.62 26.14 -13.48
C SER A 82 12.46 25.39 -12.17
N THR A 83 12.97 25.96 -11.07
CA THR A 83 13.00 25.30 -9.75
C THR A 83 12.67 26.26 -8.63
N PHE A 84 12.00 25.77 -7.59
CA PHE A 84 11.66 26.54 -6.40
C PHE A 84 11.95 25.72 -5.14
N ASP A 85 12.79 26.27 -4.25
CA ASP A 85 13.04 25.70 -2.93
C ASP A 85 11.97 26.23 -1.97
N LEU A 86 11.12 25.35 -1.45
CA LEU A 86 10.04 25.70 -0.54
C LEU A 86 10.64 26.17 0.81
N PRO A 87 10.46 27.43 1.24
CA PRO A 87 10.92 27.85 2.55
C PRO A 87 10.07 27.16 3.65
N PRO A 88 10.60 27.01 4.88
CA PRO A 88 9.78 26.65 6.04
C PRO A 88 8.70 27.71 6.31
N SER A 89 7.54 27.27 6.80
CA SER A 89 6.49 28.18 7.26
C SER A 89 6.78 28.71 8.67
N SER A 90 5.97 29.66 9.16
CA SER A 90 6.11 30.22 10.51
C SER A 90 5.78 29.17 11.58
N GLY A 91 6.81 28.56 12.17
CA GLY A 91 6.68 27.49 13.15
C GLY A 91 7.69 26.37 12.94
N GLY A 92 8.27 26.25 11.73
CA GLY A 92 9.19 25.20 11.34
C GLY A 92 8.57 24.19 10.37
N ASP A 93 7.27 23.95 10.48
CA ASP A 93 6.48 23.06 9.62
C ASP A 93 6.30 23.61 8.19
N LEU A 94 5.74 22.79 7.29
CA LEU A 94 5.50 23.14 5.88
C LEU A 94 4.01 23.33 5.57
N TYR A 95 3.39 24.34 6.18
CA TYR A 95 1.94 24.55 6.08
C TYR A 95 1.55 25.60 5.02
N TYR A 96 1.05 25.13 3.87
CA TYR A 96 0.63 25.94 2.72
C TYR A 96 -0.75 25.50 2.17
N PRO A 97 -1.87 25.91 2.80
CA PRO A 97 -3.23 25.56 2.33
C PRO A 97 -3.54 26.01 0.90
N ASP A 98 -2.91 27.10 0.45
CA ASP A 98 -2.86 27.50 -0.95
C ASP A 98 -1.40 27.88 -1.29
N ILE A 99 -0.67 26.93 -1.87
CA ILE A 99 0.74 27.09 -2.21
C ILE A 99 0.93 28.14 -3.33
N GLN A 100 -0.03 28.25 -4.24
CA GLN A 100 0.01 29.20 -5.35
C GLN A 100 -0.20 30.64 -4.87
N ALA A 101 -1.17 30.86 -3.99
CA ALA A 101 -1.39 32.17 -3.35
C ALA A 101 -0.28 32.55 -2.36
N SER A 102 0.37 31.56 -1.72
CA SER A 102 1.52 31.78 -0.82
C SER A 102 2.76 32.26 -1.57
N PHE A 103 2.95 31.82 -2.82
CA PHE A 103 4.11 32.18 -3.65
C PHE A 103 3.68 32.69 -5.04
N PRO A 104 3.04 33.88 -5.13
CA PRO A 104 2.47 34.40 -6.38
C PRO A 104 3.53 34.90 -7.38
N ALA A 105 4.82 34.88 -7.00
CA ALA A 105 5.94 35.18 -7.87
C ALA A 105 6.53 33.93 -8.56
N VAL A 106 6.10 32.72 -8.17
CA VAL A 106 6.49 31.46 -8.81
C VAL A 106 5.54 31.19 -9.96
N ASP A 107 6.09 30.89 -11.14
CA ASP A 107 5.29 30.44 -12.29
C ASP A 107 4.97 28.96 -12.14
N TRP A 108 3.91 28.66 -11.40
CA TRP A 108 3.39 27.31 -11.19
C TRP A 108 2.95 26.61 -12.49
N GLY A 109 2.76 27.35 -13.60
CA GLY A 109 2.49 26.80 -14.92
C GLY A 109 3.74 26.29 -15.66
N THR A 110 4.95 26.72 -15.25
CA THR A 110 6.22 26.30 -15.88
C THR A 110 7.28 25.75 -14.92
N LEU A 111 7.03 25.77 -13.60
CA LEU A 111 7.90 25.16 -12.59
C LEU A 111 8.15 23.66 -12.89
N ASP A 112 9.40 23.22 -12.96
CA ASP A 112 9.75 21.80 -13.19
C ASP A 112 9.98 21.04 -11.88
N ARG A 113 10.56 21.72 -10.86
CA ARG A 113 10.82 21.15 -9.53
C ARG A 113 10.32 22.04 -8.40
N LEU A 114 9.54 21.46 -7.50
CA LEU A 114 9.30 21.97 -6.15
C LEU A 114 10.19 21.17 -5.19
N TYR A 115 11.18 21.83 -4.61
CA TYR A 115 12.10 21.19 -3.67
C TYR A 115 11.65 21.37 -2.23
N ILE A 116 11.52 20.27 -1.52
CA ILE A 116 11.33 20.24 -0.07
C ILE A 116 12.71 20.16 0.59
N PRO A 117 13.15 21.17 1.37
CA PRO A 117 14.46 21.15 2.00
C PRO A 117 14.58 19.99 3.00
N ALA A 118 15.75 19.37 3.09
CA ALA A 118 16.04 18.38 4.12
C ALA A 118 15.86 18.96 5.54
N GLY A 119 15.31 18.16 6.44
CA GLY A 119 14.95 18.56 7.80
C GLY A 119 13.97 17.60 8.46
N ASN A 120 13.66 17.88 9.73
CA ASN A 120 12.61 17.21 10.48
C ASN A 120 11.44 18.18 10.64
N TYR A 121 10.22 17.72 10.36
CA TYR A 121 8.99 18.52 10.33
C TYR A 121 7.89 17.77 11.06
N ARG A 122 6.99 18.45 11.77
CA ARG A 122 5.81 17.77 12.36
C ARG A 122 4.79 17.46 11.30
N LEU A 123 4.61 18.39 10.34
CA LEU A 123 3.66 18.25 9.24
C LEU A 123 4.06 19.01 7.96
N MET A 124 3.45 18.60 6.85
CA MET A 124 3.40 19.29 5.57
C MET A 124 1.98 19.30 5.00
N LYS A 125 1.48 20.46 4.57
CA LYS A 125 0.27 20.59 3.76
C LYS A 125 0.58 21.42 2.53
N LEU A 126 0.48 20.81 1.35
CA LEU A 126 0.60 21.49 0.05
C LEU A 126 -0.77 21.49 -0.61
N GLY A 127 -1.54 22.55 -0.39
CA GLY A 127 -2.87 22.72 -0.95
C GLY A 127 -2.92 23.63 -2.16
N ASN A 128 -3.97 23.46 -2.96
CA ASN A 128 -4.13 24.09 -4.28
C ASN A 128 -2.91 23.81 -5.19
N LEU A 129 -2.49 22.54 -5.29
CA LEU A 129 -1.46 22.14 -6.26
C LEU A 129 -1.90 22.49 -7.70
N PRO A 130 -0.96 22.84 -8.60
CA PRO A 130 -1.33 23.29 -9.94
C PRO A 130 -1.87 22.16 -10.82
N VAL A 131 -2.73 22.52 -11.78
CA VAL A 131 -3.10 21.65 -12.89
C VAL A 131 -2.07 21.80 -14.00
N ARG A 132 -1.33 20.73 -14.29
CA ARG A 132 -0.27 20.66 -15.29
C ARG A 132 -0.67 19.78 -16.47
N SER A 133 0.12 19.83 -17.54
CA SER A 133 0.04 18.88 -18.67
C SER A 133 0.88 17.63 -18.40
N LYS A 134 0.44 16.46 -18.87
CA LYS A 134 1.17 15.19 -18.78
C LYS A 134 2.62 15.27 -19.26
N ASP A 135 2.89 16.05 -20.32
CA ASP A 135 4.25 16.21 -20.89
C ASP A 135 5.18 17.09 -20.04
N LYS A 136 4.66 17.75 -19.00
CA LYS A 136 5.38 18.68 -18.11
C LYS A 136 4.83 18.63 -16.67
N PRO A 137 4.91 17.49 -15.98
CA PRO A 137 4.40 17.38 -14.63
C PRO A 137 5.19 18.30 -13.68
N LEU A 138 4.57 18.68 -12.56
CA LEU A 138 5.31 19.25 -11.44
C LEU A 138 5.93 18.12 -10.62
N VAL A 139 7.26 18.05 -10.53
CA VAL A 139 7.93 17.06 -9.68
C VAL A 139 8.26 17.70 -8.32
N ILE A 140 7.75 17.10 -7.25
CA ILE A 140 7.92 17.49 -5.86
C ILE A 140 8.87 16.49 -5.21
N THR A 141 10.01 16.95 -4.70
CA THR A 141 11.10 16.05 -4.26
C THR A 141 11.95 16.68 -3.14
N ASN A 142 12.64 15.86 -2.35
CA ASN A 142 13.55 16.32 -1.30
C ASN A 142 14.85 16.90 -1.89
N LYS A 143 15.53 17.77 -1.13
CA LYS A 143 16.81 18.38 -1.53
C LYS A 143 17.75 18.62 -0.35
N GLY A 144 19.00 18.17 -0.51
CA GLY A 144 20.08 18.40 0.44
C GLY A 144 20.10 17.45 1.64
N GLY A 145 19.51 16.26 1.47
CA GLY A 145 19.35 15.24 2.49
C GLY A 145 17.92 14.69 2.54
N GLN A 146 17.61 13.98 3.63
CA GLN A 146 16.31 13.40 3.91
C GLN A 146 15.31 14.44 4.42
N VAL A 147 14.05 14.27 4.06
CA VAL A 147 12.92 14.95 4.71
C VAL A 147 12.25 13.94 5.62
N LYS A 148 12.36 14.15 6.93
CA LYS A 148 11.70 13.34 7.96
C LYS A 148 10.46 14.05 8.47
N PHE A 149 9.43 13.27 8.79
CA PHE A 149 8.30 13.74 9.56
C PHE A 149 8.13 12.93 10.84
N ASP A 150 8.05 13.63 11.98
CA ASP A 150 7.74 13.09 13.30
C ASP A 150 6.53 13.83 13.89
N THR A 151 5.35 13.19 13.84
CA THR A 151 4.08 13.86 14.14
C THR A 151 3.57 13.66 15.58
N ASP A 152 2.95 14.70 16.13
CA ASP A 152 2.01 14.66 17.26
C ASP A 152 0.64 15.24 16.83
N TYR A 153 0.34 15.16 15.53
CA TYR A 153 -0.75 15.86 14.87
C TYR A 153 -1.68 14.91 14.08
N VAL A 154 -2.89 15.39 13.79
CA VAL A 154 -3.97 14.58 13.18
C VAL A 154 -3.75 14.21 11.71
N TYR A 155 -2.72 14.77 11.06
CA TYR A 155 -2.18 14.32 9.77
C TYR A 155 -0.71 14.73 9.68
N THR A 156 0.07 14.00 8.88
CA THR A 156 1.51 14.27 8.73
C THR A 156 1.81 14.97 7.40
N VAL A 157 1.45 14.37 6.27
CA VAL A 157 1.61 14.96 4.94
C VAL A 157 0.26 15.00 4.22
N SER A 158 -0.10 16.15 3.66
CA SER A 158 -1.37 16.37 2.93
C SER A 158 -1.07 17.04 1.59
N LEU A 159 -1.41 16.37 0.48
CA LEU A 159 -1.26 16.86 -0.89
C LEU A 159 -2.64 17.05 -1.52
N ASN A 160 -3.04 18.30 -1.77
CA ASN A 160 -4.43 18.62 -2.08
C ASN A 160 -4.59 19.27 -3.46
N GLY A 161 -5.41 18.63 -4.31
CA GLY A 161 -5.79 19.10 -5.63
C GLY A 161 -4.71 18.96 -6.70
N GLY A 162 -4.87 19.74 -7.78
CA GLY A 162 -3.98 19.74 -8.93
C GLY A 162 -4.08 18.50 -9.82
N ALA A 163 -3.27 18.48 -10.88
CA ALA A 163 -3.15 17.33 -11.77
C ALA A 163 -1.80 17.30 -12.48
N ASN A 164 -1.33 16.12 -12.89
CA ASN A 164 -0.01 15.91 -13.48
C ASN A 164 1.11 16.40 -12.56
N TRP A 165 1.20 15.81 -11.37
CA TRP A 165 2.28 16.03 -10.42
C TRP A 165 2.85 14.71 -9.89
N VAL A 166 4.12 14.73 -9.51
CA VAL A 166 4.86 13.58 -8.96
C VAL A 166 5.34 13.98 -7.57
N PHE A 167 5.14 13.14 -6.56
CA PHE A 167 5.78 13.28 -5.26
C PHE A 167 6.75 12.11 -5.07
N THR A 168 8.05 12.40 -5.10
CA THR A 168 9.07 11.34 -5.12
C THR A 168 10.34 11.64 -4.32
N GLY A 169 10.75 10.66 -3.51
CA GLY A 169 12.04 10.64 -2.82
C GLY A 169 13.18 10.03 -3.64
N LYS A 170 12.93 9.66 -4.90
CA LYS A 170 13.87 8.93 -5.77
C LYS A 170 15.10 9.77 -6.10
N TYR A 171 16.29 9.26 -5.80
CA TYR A 171 17.53 9.90 -6.20
C TYR A 171 17.81 9.73 -7.69
N ASP A 172 17.82 10.82 -8.44
CA ASP A 172 18.21 10.90 -9.86
C ASP A 172 19.09 12.14 -10.09
N PRO A 173 20.40 11.98 -10.39
CA PRO A 173 21.32 13.09 -10.60
C PRO A 173 21.07 13.91 -11.88
N ILE A 174 20.38 13.34 -12.89
CA ILE A 174 20.06 14.04 -14.14
C ILE A 174 18.73 14.79 -13.98
N SER A 175 17.71 14.15 -13.40
CA SER A 175 16.44 14.81 -13.07
C SER A 175 16.57 15.81 -11.91
N MET A 176 17.69 15.76 -11.19
CA MET A 176 17.97 16.51 -9.96
C MET A 176 16.92 16.25 -8.86
N THR A 177 16.50 15.00 -8.67
CA THR A 177 15.56 14.59 -7.61
C THR A 177 16.29 13.81 -6.52
N GLY A 178 15.73 13.83 -5.30
CA GLY A 178 16.27 13.11 -4.15
C GLY A 178 17.67 13.55 -3.70
N ASP A 179 18.30 12.70 -2.89
CA ASP A 179 19.68 12.90 -2.42
C ASP A 179 20.47 11.59 -2.46
N ALA A 180 21.75 11.65 -2.84
CA ALA A 180 22.60 10.47 -3.00
C ALA A 180 22.85 9.70 -1.69
N ALA A 181 22.72 10.35 -0.53
CA ALA A 181 22.81 9.71 0.77
C ALA A 181 21.52 8.96 1.17
N PHE A 182 20.40 9.26 0.51
CA PHE A 182 19.08 8.68 0.79
C PHE A 182 18.45 8.10 -0.50
N PRO A 183 19.05 7.04 -1.08
CA PRO A 183 18.64 6.47 -2.36
C PRO A 183 17.49 5.44 -2.26
N GLY A 184 16.87 5.24 -1.09
CA GLY A 184 15.92 4.15 -0.86
C GLY A 184 16.54 2.78 -1.17
N HIS A 185 15.85 1.98 -1.98
CA HIS A 185 16.31 0.69 -2.50
C HIS A 185 16.97 0.75 -3.89
N LYS A 186 17.24 1.95 -4.45
CA LYS A 186 17.87 2.11 -5.77
C LYS A 186 19.15 1.29 -5.87
N GLY A 187 19.32 0.59 -6.99
CA GLY A 187 20.41 -0.37 -7.17
C GLY A 187 20.18 -1.71 -6.46
N ASN A 188 18.91 -2.07 -6.23
CA ASN A 188 18.44 -3.31 -5.60
C ASN A 188 18.90 -3.49 -4.14
N ALA A 189 19.06 -2.38 -3.41
CA ALA A 189 19.55 -2.33 -2.03
C ALA A 189 18.40 -2.42 -1.00
N TYR A 190 17.54 -3.43 -1.15
CA TYR A 190 16.33 -3.62 -0.31
C TYR A 190 16.68 -3.94 1.15
N ASP A 191 17.65 -4.84 1.36
CA ASP A 191 18.24 -5.25 2.66
C ASP A 191 18.71 -4.12 3.59
N THR A 192 18.96 -2.93 3.03
CA THR A 192 19.58 -1.78 3.70
C THR A 192 18.82 -0.48 3.40
N SER A 193 17.54 -0.59 3.01
CA SER A 193 16.72 0.54 2.56
C SER A 193 15.94 1.27 3.67
N GLU A 194 15.70 0.63 4.82
CA GLU A 194 15.07 1.27 6.00
C GLU A 194 15.85 2.53 6.42
N GLY A 195 15.13 3.62 6.67
CA GLY A 195 15.68 4.92 7.02
C GLY A 195 16.51 5.59 5.93
N ARG A 196 16.43 5.11 4.67
CA ARG A 196 17.19 5.66 3.54
C ARG A 196 16.34 6.25 2.42
N TYR A 197 15.03 6.29 2.54
CA TYR A 197 14.20 6.93 1.52
C TYR A 197 14.26 8.45 1.62
N GLY A 198 14.13 9.16 0.50
CA GLY A 198 14.21 10.64 0.46
C GLY A 198 13.15 11.34 1.32
N PHE A 199 11.99 10.68 1.50
CA PHE A 199 10.96 11.02 2.46
C PHE A 199 10.73 9.85 3.42
N GLU A 200 10.72 10.14 4.73
CA GLU A 200 10.43 9.20 5.81
C GLU A 200 9.32 9.81 6.67
N LEU A 201 8.14 9.17 6.70
CA LEU A 201 6.96 9.62 7.40
C LEU A 201 6.71 8.70 8.59
N ASP A 202 7.11 9.14 9.78
CA ASP A 202 7.07 8.34 10.99
C ASP A 202 5.95 8.85 11.93
N GLY A 203 4.93 8.01 12.10
CA GLY A 203 3.80 8.30 12.98
C GLY A 203 4.08 8.11 14.47
N GLY A 204 5.17 7.42 14.83
CA GLY A 204 5.51 7.10 16.22
C GLY A 204 4.42 6.37 17.02
N PHE A 205 3.42 5.77 16.36
CA PHE A 205 2.18 5.28 16.96
C PHE A 205 1.41 6.35 17.76
N PHE A 206 1.45 7.61 17.32
CA PHE A 206 0.78 8.72 17.99
C PHE A 206 -0.74 8.55 18.00
N GLN A 207 -1.32 8.38 19.19
CA GLN A 207 -2.77 8.30 19.35
C GLN A 207 -3.46 9.60 18.96
N GLY A 208 -4.20 9.56 17.86
CA GLY A 208 -4.85 10.70 17.24
C GLY A 208 -4.29 11.06 15.86
N SER A 209 -3.22 10.43 15.37
CA SER A 209 -2.79 10.61 13.98
C SER A 209 -3.80 9.94 13.04
N GLY A 210 -4.31 10.70 12.07
CA GLY A 210 -4.96 10.14 10.89
C GLY A 210 -3.92 9.55 9.91
N PRO A 211 -4.17 9.58 8.60
CA PRO A 211 -3.22 9.08 7.61
C PRO A 211 -1.90 9.84 7.67
N LEU A 212 -0.77 9.14 7.53
CA LEU A 212 0.54 9.81 7.44
C LEU A 212 0.71 10.51 6.08
N LEU A 213 0.20 9.93 4.99
CA LEU A 213 0.12 10.61 3.69
C LEU A 213 -1.33 10.65 3.18
N GLY A 214 -1.92 11.85 3.19
CA GLY A 214 -3.22 12.15 2.62
C GLY A 214 -3.12 12.78 1.22
N VAL A 215 -3.93 12.29 0.27
CA VAL A 215 -4.15 12.93 -1.04
C VAL A 215 -5.64 13.20 -1.24
N SER A 216 -6.03 14.45 -1.47
CA SER A 216 -7.45 14.85 -1.50
C SER A 216 -7.78 15.99 -2.50
N ASP A 217 -8.98 16.56 -2.37
CA ASP A 217 -9.45 17.78 -3.02
C ASP A 217 -9.43 17.71 -4.56
N ARG A 218 -9.91 16.58 -5.10
CA ARG A 218 -9.95 16.27 -6.54
C ARG A 218 -8.58 16.17 -7.22
N ALA A 219 -7.53 15.86 -6.47
CA ALA A 219 -6.25 15.45 -7.04
C ALA A 219 -6.42 14.25 -8.01
N THR A 220 -5.75 14.31 -9.15
CA THR A 220 -5.83 13.34 -10.24
C THR A 220 -4.52 13.35 -11.03
N ASP A 221 -4.27 12.32 -11.84
CA ASP A 221 -3.12 12.23 -12.74
C ASP A 221 -1.80 12.43 -11.96
N PHE A 222 -1.59 11.68 -10.88
CA PHE A 222 -0.46 11.86 -9.97
C PHE A 222 0.33 10.57 -9.69
N GLU A 223 1.59 10.73 -9.29
CA GLU A 223 2.52 9.63 -9.01
C GLU A 223 3.13 9.79 -7.61
N LEU A 224 3.10 8.73 -6.81
CA LEU A 224 3.78 8.63 -5.51
C LEU A 224 4.86 7.56 -5.62
N SER A 225 6.12 7.90 -5.34
CA SER A 225 7.21 6.91 -5.37
C SER A 225 8.37 7.18 -4.43
N TYR A 226 9.08 6.12 -4.01
CA TYR A 226 10.26 6.25 -3.15
C TYR A 226 9.98 7.00 -1.83
N ILE A 227 8.94 6.57 -1.11
CA ILE A 227 8.55 7.10 0.21
C ILE A 227 8.54 5.94 1.21
N GLU A 228 9.08 6.19 2.39
CA GLU A 228 9.01 5.31 3.55
C GLU A 228 7.96 5.84 4.53
N ILE A 229 7.05 4.97 4.95
CA ILE A 229 5.92 5.32 5.82
C ILE A 229 5.83 4.26 6.92
N LEU A 230 5.99 4.67 8.17
CA LEU A 230 6.05 3.75 9.29
C LEU A 230 5.31 4.25 10.54
N ARG A 231 4.87 3.31 11.37
CA ARG A 231 4.26 3.59 12.68
C ARG A 231 3.03 4.50 12.63
N SER A 232 2.23 4.39 11.57
CA SER A 232 0.92 5.06 11.47
C SER A 232 -0.07 4.46 12.46
N GLN A 233 -0.85 5.30 13.15
CA GLN A 233 -1.98 4.84 13.95
C GLN A 233 -3.22 4.48 13.10
N PHE A 234 -3.41 5.19 11.98
CA PHE A 234 -4.44 4.85 10.99
C PHE A 234 -3.75 4.27 9.75
N SER A 235 -4.17 4.67 8.55
CA SER A 235 -3.56 4.19 7.32
C SER A 235 -2.15 4.76 7.09
N GLY A 236 -1.30 4.04 6.37
CA GLY A 236 -0.06 4.60 5.82
C GLY A 236 -0.36 5.71 4.80
N ILE A 237 -1.12 5.35 3.76
CA ILE A 237 -1.60 6.28 2.72
C ILE A 237 -3.13 6.30 2.72
N THR A 238 -3.72 7.50 2.71
CA THR A 238 -5.11 7.73 2.29
C THR A 238 -5.16 8.57 1.01
N ALA A 239 -5.86 8.11 -0.01
CA ALA A 239 -6.12 8.90 -1.22
C ALA A 239 -7.62 8.88 -1.56
N LYS A 240 -8.30 10.01 -1.33
CA LYS A 240 -9.76 10.12 -1.54
C LYS A 240 -10.25 11.54 -1.76
N THR A 241 -11.27 11.72 -2.61
CA THR A 241 -12.13 12.92 -2.57
C THR A 241 -13.40 12.60 -1.79
N HIS A 242 -13.57 13.24 -0.63
CA HIS A 242 -14.66 12.95 0.30
C HIS A 242 -16.01 13.49 -0.20
N ASP A 243 -17.04 12.65 -0.17
CA ASP A 243 -18.46 13.00 -0.37
C ASP A 243 -18.79 13.75 -1.69
N ASP A 244 -17.97 13.52 -2.72
CA ASP A 244 -18.13 14.10 -4.05
C ASP A 244 -18.29 13.01 -5.13
N PRO A 245 -19.53 12.57 -5.44
CA PRO A 245 -19.78 11.55 -6.45
C PRO A 245 -19.56 12.04 -7.89
N THR A 246 -19.20 13.31 -8.07
CA THR A 246 -18.84 13.91 -9.38
C THR A 246 -17.34 14.09 -9.56
N ALA A 247 -16.54 13.63 -8.59
CA ALA A 247 -15.10 13.55 -8.71
C ALA A 247 -14.68 12.20 -9.31
N THR A 248 -13.57 12.22 -10.03
CA THR A 248 -12.90 11.01 -10.55
C THR A 248 -11.41 11.18 -10.29
N MET A 249 -10.85 10.30 -9.48
CA MET A 249 -9.41 10.20 -9.30
C MET A 249 -8.89 9.23 -10.36
N LYS A 250 -8.14 9.74 -11.34
CA LYS A 250 -7.69 8.91 -12.47
C LYS A 250 -6.19 8.96 -12.72
N ASN A 251 -5.68 7.96 -13.45
CA ASN A 251 -4.28 7.90 -13.89
C ASN A 251 -3.30 8.06 -12.71
N VAL A 252 -3.60 7.39 -11.60
CA VAL A 252 -2.81 7.45 -10.37
C VAL A 252 -1.80 6.33 -10.37
N LYS A 253 -0.57 6.63 -9.99
CA LYS A 253 0.48 5.63 -9.77
C LYS A 253 0.97 5.67 -8.33
N MET A 254 1.16 4.50 -7.74
CA MET A 254 1.78 4.34 -6.43
C MET A 254 2.75 3.17 -6.49
N HIS A 255 4.05 3.46 -6.46
CA HIS A 255 5.07 2.43 -6.65
C HIS A 255 6.38 2.69 -5.90
N ASP A 256 7.17 1.64 -5.70
CA ASP A 256 8.46 1.73 -5.01
C ASP A 256 8.33 2.28 -3.57
N LEU A 257 7.14 2.14 -2.97
CA LEU A 257 6.84 2.57 -1.60
C LEU A 257 7.22 1.47 -0.59
N TYR A 258 7.60 1.89 0.61
CA TYR A 258 7.80 1.01 1.76
C TYR A 258 6.91 1.48 2.90
N ILE A 259 5.79 0.77 3.08
CA ILE A 259 4.82 1.04 4.14
C ILE A 259 4.92 -0.10 5.13
N HIS A 260 5.29 0.18 6.38
CA HIS A 260 5.45 -0.89 7.35
C HIS A 260 5.05 -0.52 8.77
N ASP A 261 4.68 -1.53 9.54
CA ASP A 261 4.40 -1.39 10.98
C ASP A 261 3.34 -0.33 11.29
N THR A 262 2.19 -0.38 10.61
CA THR A 262 1.00 0.43 10.92
C THR A 262 0.10 -0.25 11.96
N GLU A 263 -0.74 0.47 12.70
CA GLU A 263 -1.80 -0.13 13.54
C GLU A 263 -3.09 -0.41 12.76
N SER A 264 -3.34 0.34 11.68
CA SER A 264 -4.45 0.15 10.75
C SER A 264 -3.91 -0.19 9.35
N GLU A 265 -4.53 0.30 8.28
CA GLU A 265 -4.25 -0.15 6.92
C GLU A 265 -2.89 0.29 6.34
N GLY A 266 -2.36 -0.45 5.36
CA GLY A 266 -1.25 0.04 4.55
C GLY A 266 -1.72 1.16 3.60
N PHE A 267 -2.65 0.80 2.71
CA PHE A 267 -3.34 1.72 1.79
C PHE A 267 -4.85 1.79 2.09
N TYR A 268 -5.39 3.01 2.18
CA TYR A 268 -6.83 3.31 2.16
C TYR A 268 -7.11 4.21 0.93
N ILE A 269 -7.52 3.64 -0.19
CA ILE A 269 -7.78 4.41 -1.42
C ILE A 269 -9.26 4.34 -1.75
N GLY A 270 -9.88 5.50 -2.01
CA GLY A 270 -11.33 5.60 -2.15
C GLY A 270 -12.02 5.80 -0.81
N ASP A 271 -13.19 5.18 -0.63
CA ASP A 271 -13.90 5.14 0.64
C ASP A 271 -14.70 3.83 0.76
N THR A 272 -15.27 3.56 1.94
CA THR A 272 -16.09 2.36 2.21
C THR A 272 -17.54 2.71 2.53
N GLY A 273 -17.89 4.00 2.53
CA GLY A 273 -19.24 4.50 2.72
C GLY A 273 -20.18 4.30 1.53
N THR A 274 -21.31 5.01 1.58
CA THR A 274 -22.41 4.88 0.62
C THR A 274 -21.96 5.23 -0.81
N ALA A 275 -22.08 4.26 -1.70
CA ALA A 275 -21.55 4.28 -3.06
C ALA A 275 -21.96 5.53 -3.87
N GLU A 276 -23.21 5.96 -3.73
CA GLU A 276 -23.82 7.10 -4.43
C GLU A 276 -23.25 8.47 -4.01
N GLN A 277 -22.42 8.52 -2.95
CA GLN A 277 -21.81 9.76 -2.44
C GLN A 277 -20.33 9.87 -2.79
N GLN A 278 -19.70 8.83 -3.32
CA GLN A 278 -18.24 8.76 -3.41
C GLN A 278 -17.73 8.81 -4.84
N HIS A 279 -16.54 9.40 -4.98
CA HIS A 279 -15.79 9.53 -6.22
C HIS A 279 -15.45 8.17 -6.85
N LEU A 280 -15.20 8.16 -8.16
CA LEU A 280 -14.74 6.99 -8.90
C LEU A 280 -13.21 6.96 -8.99
N ILE A 281 -12.61 5.77 -8.97
CA ILE A 281 -11.18 5.55 -9.25
C ILE A 281 -11.03 4.89 -10.63
N VAL A 282 -10.16 5.41 -11.49
CA VAL A 282 -9.96 4.93 -12.87
C VAL A 282 -8.47 4.90 -13.21
N ASN A 283 -7.96 3.86 -13.87
CA ASN A 283 -6.53 3.75 -14.21
C ASN A 283 -5.60 3.98 -13.00
N LEU A 284 -5.90 3.32 -11.87
CA LEU A 284 -4.97 3.21 -10.73
C LEU A 284 -3.94 2.13 -11.04
N GLU A 285 -2.65 2.46 -11.02
CA GLU A 285 -1.52 1.54 -11.10
C GLU A 285 -0.85 1.48 -9.72
N LEU A 286 -0.98 0.35 -9.02
CA LEU A 286 -0.40 0.11 -7.69
C LEU A 286 0.61 -1.03 -7.80
N TYR A 287 1.92 -0.73 -7.83
CA TYR A 287 2.93 -1.75 -8.13
C TYR A 287 4.29 -1.62 -7.43
N ASN A 288 5.01 -2.73 -7.30
CA ASN A 288 6.35 -2.78 -6.70
C ASN A 288 6.46 -2.21 -5.28
N ASN A 289 5.37 -2.26 -4.52
CA ASN A 289 5.35 -1.78 -3.14
C ASN A 289 5.66 -2.92 -2.16
N ARG A 290 6.34 -2.58 -1.06
CA ARG A 290 6.44 -3.41 0.14
C ARG A 290 5.46 -2.86 1.18
N VAL A 291 4.46 -3.64 1.54
CA VAL A 291 3.48 -3.33 2.60
C VAL A 291 3.54 -4.43 3.64
N VAL A 292 3.99 -4.10 4.85
CA VAL A 292 4.55 -5.10 5.76
C VAL A 292 4.09 -4.88 7.20
N ARG A 293 3.66 -5.93 7.92
CA ARG A 293 3.28 -5.86 9.34
C ARG A 293 2.20 -4.78 9.63
N THR A 294 1.15 -4.74 8.81
CA THR A 294 0.01 -3.83 9.03
C THR A 294 -0.94 -4.41 10.08
N GLY A 295 -1.35 -3.60 11.04
CA GLY A 295 -2.23 -4.04 12.13
C GLY A 295 -3.58 -4.53 11.63
N THR A 296 -4.11 -3.91 10.57
CA THR A 296 -5.29 -4.38 9.82
C THR A 296 -4.94 -4.61 8.33
N GLU A 297 -5.83 -4.32 7.40
CA GLU A 297 -5.70 -4.61 5.98
C GLU A 297 -4.45 -3.96 5.33
N ALA A 298 -3.61 -4.76 4.67
CA ALA A 298 -2.50 -4.25 3.88
C ALA A 298 -2.97 -3.32 2.74
N PHE A 299 -4.15 -3.58 2.17
CA PHE A 299 -4.93 -2.53 1.49
C PHE A 299 -6.44 -2.65 1.70
N GLN A 300 -7.09 -1.49 1.68
CA GLN A 300 -8.53 -1.31 1.50
C GLN A 300 -8.75 -0.35 0.32
N LEU A 301 -9.28 -0.89 -0.79
CA LEU A 301 -9.50 -0.18 -2.05
C LEU A 301 -11.00 -0.11 -2.36
N GLY A 302 -11.54 1.10 -2.39
CA GLY A 302 -12.97 1.37 -2.62
C GLY A 302 -13.25 2.09 -3.94
N HIS A 303 -14.45 1.89 -4.49
CA HIS A 303 -14.94 2.54 -5.72
C HIS A 303 -14.04 2.35 -6.95
N ILE A 304 -13.42 1.17 -7.08
CA ILE A 304 -12.60 0.80 -8.23
C ILE A 304 -13.45 0.72 -9.50
N GLY A 305 -13.06 1.50 -10.50
CA GLY A 305 -13.61 1.58 -11.84
C GLY A 305 -12.66 1.00 -12.90
N PRO A 306 -12.86 1.32 -14.20
CA PRO A 306 -12.06 0.75 -15.30
C PRO A 306 -10.56 1.07 -15.23
N GLY A 307 -9.77 0.17 -15.81
CA GLY A 307 -8.34 0.28 -16.03
C GLY A 307 -7.46 0.18 -14.78
N CYS A 308 -8.03 -0.16 -13.62
CA CYS A 308 -7.24 -0.28 -12.40
C CYS A 308 -6.46 -1.60 -12.36
N ASN A 309 -5.22 -1.54 -11.93
CA ASN A 309 -4.24 -2.61 -12.04
C ASN A 309 -3.36 -2.62 -10.78
N ILE A 310 -3.47 -3.69 -9.98
CA ILE A 310 -2.74 -3.86 -8.72
C ILE A 310 -1.78 -5.03 -8.92
N HIS A 311 -0.47 -4.77 -9.02
CA HIS A 311 0.45 -5.81 -9.44
C HIS A 311 1.86 -5.77 -8.88
N HIS A 312 2.52 -6.93 -8.81
CA HIS A 312 3.93 -7.01 -8.41
C HIS A 312 4.23 -6.38 -7.04
N ASN A 313 3.29 -6.46 -6.10
CA ASN A 313 3.46 -5.99 -4.73
C ASN A 313 3.70 -7.14 -3.75
N VAL A 314 4.29 -6.83 -2.61
CA VAL A 314 4.42 -7.74 -1.47
C VAL A 314 3.63 -7.19 -0.29
N PHE A 315 2.57 -7.90 0.09
CA PHE A 315 1.73 -7.64 1.25
C PHE A 315 2.00 -8.75 2.28
N TYR A 316 2.83 -8.49 3.28
CA TYR A 316 3.37 -9.49 4.19
C TYR A 316 3.00 -9.23 5.65
N VAL A 317 2.31 -10.18 6.28
CA VAL A 317 1.73 -10.09 7.63
C VAL A 317 0.76 -8.90 7.73
N GLY A 318 -0.29 -8.93 6.91
CA GLY A 318 -1.48 -8.12 7.13
C GLY A 318 -2.35 -8.68 8.27
N ALA A 319 -3.18 -7.82 8.88
CA ALA A 319 -3.97 -8.11 10.08
C ALA A 319 -3.16 -8.54 11.31
N MET A 320 -1.99 -7.93 11.54
CA MET A 320 -1.10 -8.29 12.63
C MET A 320 -1.69 -8.04 14.03
N ASP A 321 -2.64 -7.10 14.15
CA ASP A 321 -3.29 -6.68 15.41
C ASP A 321 -4.65 -7.37 15.60
N TRP A 322 -4.96 -8.47 14.88
CA TRP A 322 -6.26 -9.17 14.92
C TRP A 322 -6.73 -9.70 16.30
N LEU A 323 -5.82 -9.79 17.27
CA LEU A 323 -6.08 -10.13 18.69
C LEU A 323 -6.40 -8.90 19.55
N HIS A 324 -6.11 -7.70 19.05
CA HIS A 324 -6.45 -6.42 19.64
C HIS A 324 -6.88 -5.38 18.56
N PRO A 325 -7.84 -5.71 17.68
CA PRO A 325 -8.20 -4.85 16.56
C PRO A 325 -9.06 -3.67 17.04
N PHE A 326 -8.98 -2.53 16.35
CA PHE A 326 -9.87 -1.41 16.65
C PHE A 326 -11.34 -1.69 16.24
N GLN A 327 -11.58 -2.65 15.35
CA GLN A 327 -12.91 -3.16 14.99
C GLN A 327 -12.91 -4.70 14.80
N PRO A 328 -13.26 -5.50 15.83
CA PRO A 328 -13.05 -6.97 15.83
C PRO A 328 -13.77 -7.80 14.77
N ASN A 329 -14.85 -7.29 14.17
CA ASN A 329 -15.64 -8.08 13.22
C ASN A 329 -15.35 -7.74 11.76
N TYR A 330 -14.52 -6.73 11.49
CA TYR A 330 -14.44 -6.09 10.15
C TYR A 330 -13.04 -5.67 9.69
N GLN A 331 -12.06 -5.56 10.59
CA GLN A 331 -10.74 -4.99 10.30
C GLN A 331 -9.65 -5.97 10.76
N ASN A 332 -9.55 -7.09 10.04
CA ASN A 332 -8.64 -8.20 10.35
C ASN A 332 -8.39 -9.13 9.13
N ASN A 333 -8.54 -8.60 7.92
CA ASN A 333 -8.22 -9.26 6.66
C ASN A 333 -6.84 -8.79 6.15
N ASN A 334 -6.28 -9.48 5.15
CA ASN A 334 -5.10 -8.96 4.46
C ASN A 334 -5.52 -7.86 3.45
N THR A 335 -6.58 -8.08 2.68
CA THR A 335 -7.03 -7.12 1.66
C THR A 335 -8.54 -7.03 1.52
N GLN A 336 -9.01 -5.84 1.16
CA GLN A 336 -10.39 -5.57 0.75
C GLN A 336 -10.44 -4.76 -0.55
N LEU A 337 -11.14 -5.28 -1.55
CA LEU A 337 -11.36 -4.67 -2.86
C LEU A 337 -12.86 -4.49 -3.11
N THR A 338 -13.29 -3.25 -3.40
CA THR A 338 -14.68 -2.95 -3.74
C THR A 338 -14.77 -2.32 -5.14
N VAL A 339 -15.39 -3.04 -6.07
CA VAL A 339 -15.46 -2.70 -7.50
C VAL A 339 -16.84 -2.17 -7.86
N ARG A 340 -16.89 -1.06 -8.61
CA ARG A 340 -18.12 -0.55 -9.22
C ARG A 340 -18.34 -1.20 -10.58
N TYR A 341 -17.47 -0.96 -11.55
CA TYR A 341 -17.56 -1.52 -12.90
C TYR A 341 -16.21 -1.40 -13.64
N GLY A 342 -16.16 -1.79 -14.92
CA GLY A 342 -14.98 -1.62 -15.76
C GLY A 342 -13.97 -2.75 -15.63
N ASN A 343 -13.24 -2.99 -16.72
CA ASN A 343 -12.17 -3.99 -16.74
C ASN A 343 -11.03 -3.58 -15.80
N SER A 344 -10.65 -4.44 -14.86
CA SER A 344 -9.56 -4.20 -13.90
C SER A 344 -8.84 -5.50 -13.53
N ALA A 345 -7.60 -5.42 -13.06
CA ALA A 345 -6.79 -6.58 -12.72
C ALA A 345 -6.11 -6.49 -11.35
N VAL A 346 -5.93 -7.65 -10.71
CA VAL A 346 -5.07 -7.83 -9.53
C VAL A 346 -4.18 -9.01 -9.82
N HIS A 347 -2.90 -8.79 -10.09
CA HIS A 347 -2.05 -9.88 -10.60
C HIS A 347 -0.58 -9.85 -10.17
N HIS A 348 0.05 -11.02 -10.13
CA HIS A 348 1.48 -11.13 -9.80
C HIS A 348 1.85 -10.56 -8.41
N ASN A 349 0.92 -10.57 -7.44
CA ASN A 349 1.18 -10.11 -6.06
C ASN A 349 1.46 -11.29 -5.12
N LEU A 350 2.15 -11.00 -4.01
CA LEU A 350 2.26 -11.90 -2.86
C LEU A 350 1.39 -11.36 -1.71
N PHE A 351 0.30 -12.06 -1.38
CA PHE A 351 -0.54 -11.80 -0.23
C PHE A 351 -0.31 -12.86 0.85
N ILE A 352 0.40 -12.49 1.91
CA ILE A 352 0.84 -13.38 2.98
C ILE A 352 0.34 -12.82 4.32
N GLY A 353 -0.41 -13.61 5.08
CA GLY A 353 -1.07 -13.19 6.32
C GLY A 353 -2.56 -12.85 6.11
N GLY A 354 -3.18 -12.25 7.12
CA GLY A 354 -4.64 -12.07 7.23
C GLY A 354 -5.23 -13.04 8.27
N ALA A 355 -5.99 -12.53 9.23
CA ALA A 355 -6.58 -13.37 10.26
C ALA A 355 -7.92 -13.96 9.83
N SER A 356 -8.84 -13.12 9.33
CA SER A 356 -10.15 -13.57 8.84
C SER A 356 -10.06 -14.02 7.37
N THR A 357 -9.66 -13.15 6.45
CA THR A 357 -9.58 -13.48 5.02
C THR A 357 -8.31 -12.90 4.40
N VAL A 358 -7.68 -13.59 3.42
CA VAL A 358 -6.61 -12.95 2.63
C VAL A 358 -7.22 -11.93 1.66
N MET A 359 -8.27 -12.31 0.94
CA MET A 359 -8.92 -11.44 -0.06
C MET A 359 -10.42 -11.31 0.18
N ILE A 360 -10.89 -10.10 0.43
CA ILE A 360 -12.30 -9.73 0.27
C ILE A 360 -12.46 -9.02 -1.07
N MET A 361 -13.40 -9.49 -1.89
CA MET A 361 -13.80 -8.83 -3.13
C MET A 361 -15.31 -8.65 -3.17
N MET A 362 -15.76 -7.39 -3.29
CA MET A 362 -17.17 -7.02 -3.29
C MET A 362 -17.52 -6.19 -4.52
N GLY A 363 -18.65 -6.49 -5.14
CA GLY A 363 -19.28 -5.56 -6.08
C GLY A 363 -19.93 -4.39 -5.36
N MET A 364 -20.22 -3.32 -6.10
CA MET A 364 -20.91 -2.13 -5.62
C MET A 364 -21.75 -1.50 -6.74
N ASN A 365 -23.07 -1.32 -6.51
CA ASN A 365 -23.91 -0.61 -7.47
C ASN A 365 -23.81 0.90 -7.25
N VAL A 366 -23.78 1.67 -8.34
CA VAL A 366 -24.30 3.03 -8.37
C VAL A 366 -25.14 3.17 -9.63
N ALA A 367 -26.42 3.48 -9.48
CA ALA A 367 -27.35 3.50 -10.61
C ALA A 367 -26.94 4.48 -11.73
N ALA A 368 -26.24 5.57 -11.38
CA ALA A 368 -25.72 6.56 -12.33
C ALA A 368 -24.56 6.03 -13.21
N ASP A 369 -23.88 4.96 -12.80
CA ASP A 369 -22.76 4.39 -13.57
C ASP A 369 -23.23 3.72 -14.86
N GLN A 370 -24.49 3.27 -14.91
CA GLN A 370 -25.08 2.65 -16.11
C GLN A 370 -25.25 3.63 -17.29
N ASP A 371 -25.24 4.94 -17.00
CA ASP A 371 -25.24 6.01 -18.02
C ASP A 371 -23.80 6.46 -18.39
N ASN A 372 -22.76 5.91 -17.74
CA ASN A 372 -21.37 6.24 -18.03
C ASN A 372 -20.92 5.55 -19.33
N PRO A 373 -20.28 6.26 -20.29
CA PRO A 373 -19.80 5.65 -21.54
C PRO A 373 -18.77 4.53 -21.34
N ASP A 374 -18.06 4.49 -20.20
CA ASP A 374 -17.05 3.49 -19.88
C ASP A 374 -17.62 2.25 -19.15
N TYR A 375 -18.94 2.22 -18.87
CA TYR A 375 -19.63 1.06 -18.30
C TYR A 375 -20.07 0.09 -19.41
N HIS A 376 -19.65 -1.18 -19.33
CA HIS A 376 -19.97 -2.18 -20.33
C HIS A 376 -20.45 -3.50 -19.69
N PRO A 377 -21.65 -4.02 -20.04
CA PRO A 377 -22.05 -5.37 -19.66
C PRO A 377 -21.06 -6.40 -20.20
N GLY A 378 -20.43 -7.17 -19.30
CA GLY A 378 -19.31 -8.05 -19.61
C GLY A 378 -17.94 -7.46 -19.28
N ASP A 379 -17.87 -6.34 -18.54
CA ASP A 379 -16.64 -5.87 -17.88
C ASP A 379 -16.07 -6.98 -16.96
N VAL A 380 -14.75 -7.15 -16.93
CA VAL A 380 -14.08 -8.23 -16.21
C VAL A 380 -13.17 -7.72 -15.09
N VAL A 381 -13.36 -8.23 -13.88
CA VAL A 381 -12.36 -8.13 -12.80
C VAL A 381 -11.51 -9.39 -12.81
N ASP A 382 -10.25 -9.28 -13.21
CA ASP A 382 -9.35 -10.42 -13.41
C ASP A 382 -8.28 -10.52 -12.32
N VAL A 383 -8.45 -11.49 -11.41
CA VAL A 383 -7.57 -11.76 -10.28
C VAL A 383 -6.70 -12.96 -10.64
N HIS A 384 -5.43 -12.74 -10.99
CA HIS A 384 -4.64 -13.80 -11.59
C HIS A 384 -3.15 -13.85 -11.25
N ASP A 385 -2.57 -15.06 -11.28
CA ASP A 385 -1.14 -15.28 -11.06
C ASP A 385 -0.65 -14.66 -9.71
N ASN A 386 -1.50 -14.66 -8.67
CA ASN A 386 -1.13 -14.22 -7.31
C ASN A 386 -0.87 -15.41 -6.38
N LEU A 387 -0.14 -15.17 -5.29
CA LEU A 387 -0.15 -16.04 -4.11
C LEU A 387 -1.05 -15.45 -3.02
N PHE A 388 -1.97 -16.26 -2.48
CA PHE A 388 -2.74 -15.99 -1.27
C PHE A 388 -2.36 -17.04 -0.21
N SER A 389 -1.85 -16.61 0.94
CA SER A 389 -1.29 -17.56 1.90
C SER A 389 -1.25 -17.12 3.36
N SER A 390 -1.08 -18.09 4.26
CA SER A 390 -0.85 -17.87 5.71
C SER A 390 -2.02 -17.21 6.44
N THR A 391 -3.24 -17.58 6.05
CA THR A 391 -4.51 -17.14 6.67
C THR A 391 -4.92 -18.03 7.84
N LYS A 392 -5.55 -17.43 8.85
CA LYS A 392 -6.04 -18.12 10.05
C LYS A 392 -7.48 -18.64 9.93
N ASN A 393 -8.19 -18.33 8.83
CA ASN A 393 -9.59 -18.67 8.66
C ASN A 393 -9.93 -19.00 7.20
N MET A 394 -9.94 -18.01 6.30
CA MET A 394 -10.40 -18.17 4.91
C MET A 394 -9.42 -17.58 3.89
N GLY A 395 -9.37 -18.17 2.70
CA GLY A 395 -8.54 -17.71 1.59
C GLY A 395 -9.13 -16.48 0.92
N ALA A 396 -10.34 -16.61 0.35
CA ALA A 396 -11.03 -15.51 -0.30
C ALA A 396 -12.55 -15.52 -0.05
N TYR A 397 -13.13 -14.32 0.02
CA TYR A 397 -14.57 -14.06 0.08
C TYR A 397 -14.98 -13.21 -1.14
N ILE A 398 -15.96 -13.68 -1.90
CA ILE A 398 -16.41 -13.02 -3.14
C ILE A 398 -17.91 -12.74 -3.03
N ASP A 399 -18.30 -11.48 -3.17
CA ASP A 399 -19.69 -11.02 -3.14
C ASP A 399 -19.99 -10.10 -4.34
N PRO A 400 -20.30 -10.67 -5.52
CA PRO A 400 -20.45 -9.91 -6.76
C PRO A 400 -21.84 -9.27 -6.89
N ARG A 401 -22.73 -9.42 -5.90
CA ARG A 401 -24.17 -9.12 -6.02
C ARG A 401 -24.50 -7.68 -6.38
N ASN A 402 -23.67 -6.73 -5.96
CA ASN A 402 -24.12 -5.33 -5.92
C ASN A 402 -23.88 -4.63 -7.26
N ASN A 403 -22.77 -4.87 -7.97
CA ASN A 403 -22.67 -4.43 -9.36
C ASN A 403 -23.36 -5.45 -10.27
N VAL A 404 -23.92 -4.98 -11.39
CA VAL A 404 -24.62 -5.84 -12.36
C VAL A 404 -23.82 -5.83 -13.64
N GLY A 405 -23.57 -7.01 -14.23
CA GLY A 405 -22.90 -7.11 -15.52
C GLY A 405 -21.38 -6.96 -15.48
N THR A 406 -20.75 -7.12 -14.31
CA THR A 406 -19.31 -7.28 -14.16
C THR A 406 -18.98 -8.73 -13.80
N ASP A 407 -18.28 -9.43 -14.67
CA ASP A 407 -17.86 -10.82 -14.47
C ASP A 407 -16.54 -10.86 -13.69
N TYR A 408 -16.36 -11.92 -12.90
CA TYR A 408 -15.24 -12.05 -11.96
C TYR A 408 -14.40 -13.28 -12.29
N HIS A 409 -13.14 -13.08 -12.64
CA HIS A 409 -12.20 -14.14 -12.97
C HIS A 409 -11.19 -14.30 -11.81
N LEU A 410 -11.05 -15.53 -11.29
CA LEU A 410 -9.97 -15.93 -10.39
C LEU A 410 -9.20 -17.04 -11.08
N ARG A 411 -8.05 -16.73 -11.68
CA ARG A 411 -7.30 -17.70 -12.50
C ARG A 411 -5.83 -17.82 -12.18
N ASN A 412 -5.26 -19.03 -12.31
CA ASN A 412 -3.83 -19.30 -12.07
C ASN A 412 -3.28 -18.90 -10.68
N ASN A 413 -4.13 -18.64 -9.68
CA ASN A 413 -3.66 -18.24 -8.36
C ASN A 413 -3.21 -19.45 -7.54
N LEU A 414 -2.33 -19.20 -6.58
CA LEU A 414 -1.85 -20.15 -5.60
C LEU A 414 -2.49 -19.86 -4.24
N PHE A 415 -3.16 -20.84 -3.63
CA PHE A 415 -3.78 -20.73 -2.30
C PHE A 415 -3.13 -21.73 -1.32
N GLY A 416 -2.25 -21.27 -0.44
CA GLY A 416 -1.43 -22.15 0.41
C GLY A 416 -1.43 -21.79 1.89
N ASN A 417 -0.98 -22.69 2.76
CA ASN A 417 -0.76 -22.43 4.19
C ASN A 417 -1.98 -21.79 4.91
N ALA A 418 -3.20 -22.21 4.56
CA ALA A 418 -4.40 -21.82 5.31
C ALA A 418 -4.57 -22.78 6.50
N VAL A 419 -4.53 -22.25 7.72
CA VAL A 419 -4.58 -23.06 8.95
C VAL A 419 -5.57 -22.44 9.92
N PHE A 420 -6.71 -23.11 10.13
CA PHE A 420 -7.75 -22.59 11.02
C PHE A 420 -7.24 -22.47 12.46
N THR A 421 -7.07 -21.22 12.90
CA THR A 421 -6.61 -20.82 14.24
C THR A 421 -7.32 -19.54 14.74
N TYR A 422 -8.32 -19.06 13.99
CA TYR A 422 -9.05 -17.84 14.27
C TYR A 422 -10.00 -17.97 15.47
N ASP A 423 -10.41 -19.20 15.82
CA ASP A 423 -11.13 -19.53 17.05
C ASP A 423 -10.37 -19.15 18.32
N TYR A 424 -9.03 -19.01 18.26
CA TYR A 424 -8.23 -18.51 19.37
C TYR A 424 -8.63 -17.08 19.79
N GLY A 425 -8.93 -16.20 18.82
CA GLY A 425 -9.48 -14.86 19.07
C GLY A 425 -11.00 -14.85 19.17
N TYR A 426 -11.68 -15.74 18.44
CA TYR A 426 -13.12 -15.71 18.21
C TYR A 426 -13.75 -17.09 18.50
N PRO A 427 -13.90 -17.53 19.77
CA PRO A 427 -14.25 -18.92 20.12
C PRO A 427 -15.62 -19.44 19.67
N ALA A 428 -16.44 -18.58 19.06
CA ALA A 428 -17.73 -18.96 18.46
C ALA A 428 -17.62 -19.28 16.96
N GLU A 429 -16.50 -18.95 16.32
CA GLU A 429 -16.23 -19.24 14.92
C GLU A 429 -15.76 -20.68 14.74
N THR A 430 -15.99 -21.22 13.56
CA THR A 430 -15.65 -22.61 13.21
C THR A 430 -14.95 -22.65 11.86
N GLU A 431 -14.07 -23.64 11.67
CA GLU A 431 -13.36 -23.85 10.39
C GLU A 431 -14.32 -23.73 9.19
N PRO A 432 -14.05 -22.83 8.23
CA PRO A 432 -14.86 -22.69 7.04
C PRO A 432 -14.97 -24.01 6.26
N SER A 433 -16.16 -24.32 5.78
CA SER A 433 -16.40 -25.48 4.91
C SER A 433 -15.67 -25.39 3.56
N PHE A 434 -15.20 -24.20 3.18
CA PHE A 434 -14.52 -23.92 1.91
C PHE A 434 -13.43 -22.86 2.08
N LEU A 435 -12.33 -23.00 1.33
CA LEU A 435 -11.22 -22.04 1.33
C LEU A 435 -11.55 -20.73 0.58
N VAL A 436 -12.34 -20.84 -0.51
CA VAL A 436 -12.90 -19.73 -1.28
C VAL A 436 -14.42 -19.80 -1.17
N VAL A 437 -15.01 -18.79 -0.54
CA VAL A 437 -16.46 -18.69 -0.33
C VAL A 437 -17.04 -17.65 -1.27
N HIS A 438 -17.97 -18.09 -2.12
CA HIS A 438 -18.87 -17.20 -2.84
C HIS A 438 -20.13 -16.95 -2.03
N ALA A 439 -20.46 -15.68 -1.77
CA ALA A 439 -21.64 -15.34 -1.01
C ALA A 439 -22.89 -15.18 -1.89
N ASN A 440 -23.97 -15.88 -1.52
CA ASN A 440 -25.33 -15.75 -2.10
C ASN A 440 -25.47 -16.30 -3.53
N ALA A 441 -26.69 -16.22 -4.10
CA ALA A 441 -26.95 -16.58 -5.49
C ALA A 441 -26.49 -15.46 -6.44
N PRO A 442 -25.59 -15.73 -7.40
CA PRO A 442 -24.99 -14.68 -8.24
C PRO A 442 -25.91 -14.17 -9.35
N SER A 443 -25.77 -12.88 -9.67
CA SER A 443 -26.29 -12.25 -10.89
C SER A 443 -25.26 -12.17 -12.02
N ASN A 444 -23.97 -12.16 -11.69
CA ASN A 444 -22.85 -12.03 -12.62
C ASN A 444 -22.08 -13.37 -12.72
N ALA A 445 -21.30 -13.58 -13.78
CA ALA A 445 -20.51 -14.80 -13.89
C ALA A 445 -19.29 -14.75 -12.97
N VAL A 446 -18.95 -15.91 -12.39
CA VAL A 446 -17.72 -16.10 -11.62
C VAL A 446 -16.97 -17.29 -12.20
N HIS A 447 -15.74 -17.06 -12.64
CA HIS A 447 -14.89 -18.02 -13.35
C HIS A 447 -13.65 -18.33 -12.52
N ILE A 448 -13.56 -19.55 -11.98
CA ILE A 448 -12.46 -19.96 -11.10
C ILE A 448 -11.64 -21.02 -11.84
N VAL A 449 -10.50 -20.63 -12.42
CA VAL A 449 -9.83 -21.39 -13.49
C VAL A 449 -8.36 -21.68 -13.17
N ASP A 450 -7.92 -22.92 -13.34
CA ASP A 450 -6.49 -23.31 -13.27
C ASP A 450 -5.75 -22.90 -11.97
N ASN A 451 -6.46 -22.67 -10.86
CA ASN A 451 -5.85 -22.35 -9.57
C ASN A 451 -5.27 -23.61 -8.90
N VAL A 452 -4.21 -23.44 -8.11
CA VAL A 452 -3.63 -24.50 -7.27
C VAL A 452 -3.92 -24.16 -5.81
N TYR A 453 -4.44 -25.12 -5.05
CA TYR A 453 -4.66 -24.93 -3.61
C TYR A 453 -4.10 -26.09 -2.77
N GLY A 454 -3.53 -25.74 -1.62
CA GLY A 454 -2.98 -26.66 -0.63
C GLY A 454 -3.67 -26.47 0.72
N SER A 455 -4.89 -27.02 0.85
CA SER A 455 -5.67 -27.04 2.10
C SER A 455 -6.41 -28.38 2.27
N THR A 456 -6.75 -28.71 3.51
CA THR A 456 -7.68 -29.79 3.88
C THR A 456 -9.14 -29.44 3.60
N GLN A 457 -9.47 -28.15 3.56
CA GLN A 457 -10.80 -27.67 3.19
C GLN A 457 -11.09 -27.94 1.70
N PRO A 458 -12.33 -28.24 1.31
CA PRO A 458 -12.82 -28.08 -0.05
C PRO A 458 -12.49 -26.68 -0.62
N PHE A 459 -12.25 -26.57 -1.93
CA PHE A 459 -11.77 -25.30 -2.50
C PHE A 459 -12.86 -24.23 -2.64
N ILE A 460 -14.01 -24.55 -3.25
CA ILE A 460 -14.99 -23.54 -3.73
C ILE A 460 -16.43 -23.87 -3.31
N ASP A 461 -17.09 -22.90 -2.66
CA ASP A 461 -18.55 -22.79 -2.54
C ASP A 461 -19.10 -21.95 -3.74
N PRO A 462 -20.27 -22.23 -4.34
CA PRO A 462 -21.23 -23.30 -4.03
C PRO A 462 -20.94 -24.64 -4.71
N VAL A 463 -19.99 -24.68 -5.66
CA VAL A 463 -19.77 -25.84 -6.57
C VAL A 463 -19.58 -27.17 -5.84
N GLY A 464 -19.09 -27.15 -4.58
CA GLY A 464 -19.04 -28.33 -3.70
C GLY A 464 -18.01 -29.39 -4.13
N ALA A 465 -17.35 -29.15 -5.25
CA ALA A 465 -16.32 -29.98 -5.88
C ALA A 465 -15.25 -29.06 -6.46
N LEU A 466 -14.07 -29.62 -6.73
CA LEU A 466 -12.91 -28.86 -7.23
C LEU A 466 -13.13 -28.21 -8.60
N ASN A 467 -13.94 -28.84 -9.46
CA ASN A 467 -14.30 -28.36 -10.78
C ASN A 467 -15.75 -28.75 -11.07
N GLY A 468 -16.51 -27.90 -11.76
CA GLY A 468 -17.95 -28.03 -11.96
C GLY A 468 -18.61 -26.69 -12.26
N ASN A 469 -19.94 -26.66 -12.35
CA ASN A 469 -20.72 -25.44 -12.55
C ASN A 469 -21.92 -25.44 -11.60
N GLU A 470 -22.16 -24.33 -10.91
CA GLU A 470 -23.35 -24.13 -10.08
C GLU A 470 -23.80 -22.66 -10.12
N GLY A 471 -25.06 -22.42 -10.52
CA GLY A 471 -25.57 -21.08 -10.76
C GLY A 471 -24.78 -20.38 -11.87
N ALA A 472 -24.21 -19.21 -11.55
CA ALA A 472 -23.27 -18.49 -12.42
C ALA A 472 -21.80 -18.70 -12.03
N VAL A 473 -21.50 -19.58 -11.06
CA VAL A 473 -20.13 -19.96 -10.70
C VAL A 473 -19.69 -21.15 -11.56
N THR A 474 -18.55 -21.02 -12.20
CA THR A 474 -17.93 -22.07 -13.03
C THR A 474 -16.49 -22.29 -12.58
N ALA A 475 -16.10 -23.56 -12.45
CA ALA A 475 -14.79 -23.96 -11.97
C ALA A 475 -14.18 -25.03 -12.90
N SER A 476 -12.98 -24.75 -13.44
CA SER A 476 -12.31 -25.66 -14.38
C SER A 476 -10.79 -25.65 -14.23
N GLY A 477 -10.16 -26.82 -14.36
CA GLY A 477 -8.70 -26.95 -14.34
C GLY A 477 -8.03 -26.76 -12.97
N ASN A 478 -8.77 -26.37 -11.93
CA ASN A 478 -8.23 -26.22 -10.58
C ASN A 478 -7.69 -27.56 -10.05
N THR A 479 -6.59 -27.50 -9.29
CA THR A 479 -5.91 -28.68 -8.74
C THR A 479 -5.64 -28.55 -7.24
N ASN A 480 -5.78 -29.65 -6.49
CA ASN A 480 -5.23 -29.76 -5.15
C ASN A 480 -3.75 -30.13 -5.27
N GLY A 481 -2.86 -29.34 -4.67
CA GLY A 481 -1.42 -29.48 -4.82
C GLY A 481 -0.64 -28.76 -3.74
N THR A 482 0.66 -29.04 -3.66
CA THR A 482 1.55 -28.31 -2.75
C THR A 482 1.76 -26.89 -3.27
N VAL A 483 1.36 -25.91 -2.46
CA VAL A 483 1.72 -24.50 -2.67
C VAL A 483 2.92 -24.20 -1.77
N THR A 484 4.05 -23.89 -2.39
CA THR A 484 5.29 -23.53 -1.69
C THR A 484 5.30 -22.04 -1.40
N LEU A 485 5.62 -21.64 -0.16
CA LEU A 485 5.85 -20.24 0.18
C LEU A 485 7.11 -19.71 -0.53
N PRO A 486 7.12 -18.43 -0.95
CA PRO A 486 8.28 -17.81 -1.57
C PRO A 486 9.47 -17.85 -0.62
N THR A 487 10.65 -18.14 -1.16
CA THR A 487 11.92 -17.92 -0.47
C THR A 487 12.43 -16.54 -0.85
N PHE A 488 12.51 -15.66 0.14
CA PHE A 488 12.99 -14.30 -0.02
C PHE A 488 14.52 -14.21 0.15
N MET A 489 15.10 -13.10 -0.29
CA MET A 489 16.56 -12.90 -0.32
C MET A 489 17.17 -12.74 1.07
N ASP A 490 16.55 -11.92 1.92
CA ASP A 490 17.00 -11.68 3.31
C ASP A 490 15.85 -11.10 4.15
N LEU A 491 15.13 -11.95 4.89
CA LEU A 491 14.18 -11.48 5.91
C LEU A 491 14.85 -11.25 7.27
N GLY A 492 16.16 -11.48 7.37
CA GLY A 492 16.86 -11.56 8.65
C GLY A 492 16.25 -12.66 9.53
N ALA A 493 15.87 -12.30 10.75
CA ALA A 493 15.43 -13.27 11.75
C ALA A 493 14.01 -13.85 11.53
N LEU A 494 13.27 -13.37 10.52
CA LEU A 494 11.99 -13.97 10.10
C LEU A 494 12.16 -15.14 9.11
N GLU A 495 13.38 -15.44 8.66
CA GLU A 495 13.63 -16.59 7.77
C GLU A 495 13.20 -17.92 8.40
N GLY A 496 12.35 -18.67 7.69
CA GLY A 496 11.84 -19.96 8.14
C GLY A 496 10.75 -19.89 9.22
N ILE A 497 10.35 -18.69 9.66
CA ILE A 497 9.17 -18.50 10.51
C ILE A 497 7.91 -18.62 9.64
N ASP A 498 6.91 -19.36 10.13
CA ASP A 498 5.58 -19.37 9.52
C ASP A 498 4.93 -17.99 9.70
N PRO A 499 4.59 -17.25 8.61
CA PRO A 499 3.99 -15.93 8.72
C PRO A 499 2.67 -15.91 9.51
N SER A 500 1.97 -17.05 9.60
CA SER A 500 0.76 -17.15 10.42
C SER A 500 1.01 -16.97 11.93
N ARG A 501 2.26 -17.12 12.39
CA ARG A 501 2.67 -17.01 13.80
C ARG A 501 3.22 -15.64 14.19
N ILE A 502 3.24 -14.69 13.26
CA ILE A 502 3.72 -13.32 13.50
C ILE A 502 2.52 -12.46 13.93
N SER A 503 2.68 -11.72 15.02
CA SER A 503 1.65 -10.82 15.58
C SER A 503 2.29 -9.62 16.27
N ARG A 504 1.48 -8.64 16.73
CA ARG A 504 1.95 -7.62 17.67
C ARG A 504 1.83 -8.12 19.10
N TRP A 505 2.75 -7.71 19.98
CA TRP A 505 2.66 -8.06 21.39
C TRP A 505 1.55 -7.26 22.10
N PHE A 506 0.70 -7.95 22.84
CA PHE A 506 -0.28 -7.37 23.76
C PHE A 506 -0.37 -8.23 25.02
N ALA A 507 -0.53 -7.61 26.19
CA ALA A 507 -0.73 -8.35 27.44
C ALA A 507 -2.13 -9.02 27.54
N THR A 508 -3.14 -8.46 26.87
CA THR A 508 -4.53 -8.91 26.90
C THR A 508 -5.18 -8.80 25.52
N PHE A 509 -6.22 -9.60 25.29
CA PHE A 509 -7.11 -9.43 24.14
C PHE A 509 -7.78 -8.04 24.16
N GLY A 510 -7.82 -7.39 23.00
CA GLY A 510 -8.52 -6.11 22.82
C GLY A 510 -10.04 -6.27 22.66
N PRO A 511 -10.72 -5.24 22.14
CA PRO A 511 -12.17 -5.28 21.93
C PRO A 511 -12.59 -6.52 21.13
N GLY A 512 -13.54 -7.30 21.63
CA GLY A 512 -13.94 -8.56 20.99
C GLY A 512 -14.54 -9.59 21.95
N PRO A 513 -14.75 -10.85 21.51
CA PRO A 513 -15.38 -11.90 22.31
C PRO A 513 -14.62 -12.27 23.59
N ARG A 514 -13.31 -11.99 23.65
CA ARG A 514 -12.39 -12.32 24.76
C ARG A 514 -11.82 -11.07 25.46
N GLU A 515 -12.42 -9.90 25.27
CA GLU A 515 -11.90 -8.60 25.72
C GLU A 515 -11.42 -8.61 27.19
N GLY A 516 -10.15 -8.23 27.40
CA GLY A 516 -9.53 -8.15 28.72
C GLY A 516 -9.05 -9.49 29.30
N GLU A 517 -9.23 -10.61 28.61
CA GLU A 517 -8.55 -11.87 28.98
C GLU A 517 -7.02 -11.76 28.72
N PRO A 518 -6.17 -12.44 29.51
CA PRO A 518 -4.74 -12.55 29.21
C PRO A 518 -4.50 -13.21 27.84
N LEU A 519 -3.55 -12.66 27.09
CA LEU A 519 -3.13 -13.21 25.81
C LEU A 519 -1.97 -14.19 26.05
N VAL A 520 -2.18 -15.46 25.73
CA VAL A 520 -1.18 -16.53 25.87
C VAL A 520 -0.36 -16.64 24.58
N TYR A 521 0.95 -16.69 24.71
CA TYR A 521 1.89 -16.95 23.61
C TYR A 521 2.52 -18.33 23.77
N TYR A 522 2.72 -19.04 22.65
CA TYR A 522 3.24 -20.41 22.64
C TYR A 522 4.63 -20.49 22.00
N PRO A 523 5.45 -21.51 22.34
CA PRO A 523 6.81 -21.66 21.79
C PRO A 523 6.86 -21.59 20.26
N GLY A 524 7.65 -20.65 19.75
CA GLY A 524 7.81 -20.37 18.33
C GLY A 524 6.83 -19.34 17.74
N ASP A 525 5.95 -18.73 18.53
CA ASP A 525 5.25 -17.51 18.13
C ASP A 525 6.24 -16.35 18.06
N VAL A 526 6.02 -15.41 17.13
CA VAL A 526 6.84 -14.21 16.98
C VAL A 526 5.99 -12.97 17.19
N VAL A 527 6.48 -12.06 18.02
CA VAL A 527 5.81 -10.79 18.31
C VAL A 527 6.65 -9.59 17.93
N ARG A 528 6.01 -8.53 17.42
CA ARG A 528 6.59 -7.19 17.24
C ARG A 528 6.19 -6.30 18.42
N THR A 529 7.15 -5.59 19.01
CA THR A 529 6.93 -4.56 20.05
C THR A 529 6.95 -3.14 19.43
N ASP A 530 6.48 -2.13 20.16
CA ASP A 530 6.29 -0.77 19.61
C ASP A 530 7.59 -0.01 19.25
N ASP A 531 8.74 -0.52 19.70
CA ASP A 531 10.09 -0.09 19.30
C ASP A 531 10.58 -0.73 17.97
N LEU A 532 9.73 -1.55 17.35
CA LEU A 532 9.95 -2.36 16.14
C LEU A 532 10.88 -3.56 16.29
N GLU A 533 11.23 -3.93 17.53
CA GLU A 533 11.97 -5.16 17.78
C GLU A 533 11.05 -6.39 17.66
N LEU A 534 11.61 -7.50 17.15
CA LEU A 534 10.94 -8.79 17.08
C LEU A 534 11.44 -9.71 18.19
N TYR A 535 10.55 -10.55 18.72
CA TYR A 535 10.87 -11.53 19.75
C TYR A 535 10.24 -12.88 19.45
N LEU A 536 11.01 -13.96 19.60
CA LEU A 536 10.56 -15.34 19.54
C LEU A 536 10.17 -15.83 20.93
N CYS A 537 8.95 -16.34 21.08
CA CYS A 537 8.48 -17.01 22.29
C CYS A 537 9.21 -18.35 22.49
N LEU A 538 9.79 -18.57 23.67
CA LEU A 538 10.58 -19.76 24.02
C LEU A 538 9.78 -20.77 24.86
N GLU A 539 8.96 -20.30 25.79
CA GLU A 539 8.06 -21.10 26.63
C GLU A 539 6.66 -20.48 26.72
N GLU A 540 5.64 -21.30 26.99
CA GLU A 540 4.25 -20.84 27.10
C GLU A 540 4.11 -19.82 28.25
N ASN A 541 3.69 -18.59 27.92
CA ASN A 541 3.57 -17.49 28.87
C ASN A 541 2.38 -16.58 28.55
N ASP A 542 1.92 -15.81 29.55
CA ASP A 542 0.89 -14.77 29.41
C ASP A 542 1.28 -13.51 30.18
N GLY A 543 1.05 -12.34 29.57
CA GLY A 543 1.35 -11.03 30.17
C GLY A 543 2.83 -10.68 30.39
N GLU A 544 3.77 -11.57 30.07
CA GLU A 544 5.21 -11.33 30.18
C GLU A 544 5.71 -10.47 29.00
N GLU A 545 6.14 -9.24 29.29
CA GLU A 545 6.65 -8.30 28.29
C GLU A 545 7.99 -8.77 27.70
N PRO A 546 8.17 -8.84 26.36
CA PRO A 546 9.34 -9.49 25.76
C PRO A 546 10.67 -8.83 26.11
N SER A 547 10.67 -7.51 26.30
CA SER A 547 11.85 -6.73 26.68
C SER A 547 12.32 -7.01 28.12
N ALA A 548 11.40 -7.46 29.00
CA ALA A 548 11.61 -7.63 30.43
C ALA A 548 11.83 -9.10 30.84
N HIS A 549 11.45 -10.05 29.99
CA HIS A 549 11.43 -11.49 30.27
C HIS A 549 12.29 -12.31 29.27
N PRO A 550 13.62 -12.15 29.28
CA PRO A 550 14.53 -12.85 28.36
C PRO A 550 14.62 -14.37 28.61
N GLU A 551 14.05 -14.87 29.70
CA GLU A 551 13.81 -16.30 29.93
C GLU A 551 12.73 -16.88 29.01
N SER A 552 11.66 -16.11 28.76
CA SER A 552 10.50 -16.49 27.95
C SER A 552 10.60 -16.02 26.50
N TRP A 553 11.45 -15.01 26.22
CA TRP A 553 11.55 -14.35 24.93
C TRP A 553 12.99 -14.20 24.45
N MET A 554 13.25 -14.59 23.20
CA MET A 554 14.51 -14.32 22.51
C MET A 554 14.34 -13.16 21.54
N SER A 555 15.02 -12.04 21.79
CA SER A 555 15.11 -10.93 20.83
C SER A 555 15.73 -11.41 19.52
N LEU A 556 15.08 -11.04 18.43
CA LEU A 556 15.44 -11.36 17.05
C LEU A 556 16.07 -10.17 16.32
N GLY A 557 16.02 -8.97 16.90
CA GLY A 557 16.34 -7.71 16.22
C GLY A 557 15.16 -7.18 15.38
N ARG A 558 15.44 -6.18 14.54
CA ARG A 558 14.53 -5.73 13.47
C ARG A 558 14.53 -6.67 12.27
N ALA A 559 13.44 -6.66 11.52
CA ALA A 559 13.38 -7.27 10.19
C ALA A 559 14.24 -6.47 9.18
N LYS A 560 14.63 -7.11 8.07
CA LYS A 560 15.35 -6.45 6.96
C LYS A 560 14.50 -6.21 5.71
N ASP A 561 13.39 -6.93 5.58
CA ASP A 561 12.38 -6.74 4.54
C ASP A 561 12.90 -6.75 3.08
N ASP A 562 13.93 -7.58 2.79
CA ASP A 562 14.33 -7.87 1.41
C ASP A 562 13.48 -9.00 0.81
N PHE A 563 12.27 -8.61 0.42
CA PHE A 563 11.27 -9.49 -0.20
C PHE A 563 11.52 -9.80 -1.68
N ARG A 564 12.72 -9.55 -2.21
CA ARG A 564 13.08 -10.05 -3.55
C ARG A 564 13.19 -11.56 -3.51
N GLN A 565 12.86 -12.21 -4.62
CA GLN A 565 13.03 -13.65 -4.81
C GLN A 565 14.23 -13.94 -5.71
N ALA A 566 14.83 -15.11 -5.56
CA ALA A 566 15.76 -15.65 -6.55
C ALA A 566 15.06 -15.82 -7.91
N CYS A 567 15.76 -15.55 -9.00
CA CYS A 567 15.18 -15.49 -10.33
C CYS A 567 14.60 -16.83 -10.84
N ASP A 568 15.09 -17.96 -10.32
CA ASP A 568 14.60 -19.31 -10.62
C ASP A 568 13.59 -19.85 -9.58
N ALA A 569 13.16 -19.02 -8.62
CA ALA A 569 12.13 -19.39 -7.67
C ALA A 569 10.80 -19.68 -8.42
N PRO A 570 10.03 -20.72 -8.03
CA PRO A 570 8.75 -21.05 -8.66
C PRO A 570 7.73 -19.89 -8.67
N THR A 571 7.88 -18.96 -7.74
CA THR A 571 7.04 -17.78 -7.53
C THR A 571 7.72 -16.47 -7.96
N ALA A 572 8.87 -16.52 -8.66
CA ALA A 572 9.67 -15.33 -9.00
C ALA A 572 8.92 -14.27 -9.81
N ALA A 573 7.95 -14.67 -10.65
CA ALA A 573 7.08 -13.75 -11.38
C ALA A 573 6.11 -12.95 -10.48
N MET A 574 5.96 -13.31 -9.20
CA MET A 574 5.06 -12.68 -8.25
C MET A 574 5.85 -11.84 -7.23
N GLY A 575 5.25 -10.77 -6.70
CA GLY A 575 5.92 -9.85 -5.79
C GLY A 575 6.79 -8.85 -6.57
N LEU A 576 7.88 -8.39 -5.96
CA LEU A 576 8.69 -7.31 -6.53
C LEU A 576 9.21 -7.62 -7.94
N ILE A 577 9.22 -6.60 -8.80
CA ILE A 577 9.68 -6.66 -10.19
C ILE A 577 11.20 -6.94 -10.24
N GLN A 578 11.96 -6.36 -9.32
CA GLN A 578 13.39 -6.60 -9.18
C GLN A 578 13.63 -7.94 -8.48
N HIS A 579 14.44 -8.79 -9.09
CA HIS A 579 14.83 -10.09 -8.52
C HIS A 579 16.18 -10.03 -7.80
N ALA A 580 16.49 -11.08 -7.05
CA ALA A 580 17.83 -11.34 -6.54
C ALA A 580 18.70 -12.01 -7.63
N PRO A 581 20.00 -11.67 -7.72
CA PRO A 581 20.91 -12.11 -8.79
C PRO A 581 21.37 -13.57 -8.70
#